data_AF-A0A2C6CPZ5-F1
#
_entry.id   AF-A0A2C6CPZ5-F1
#
_cell.length_a   1.000
_cell.length_b   1.000
_cell.length_c   1.000
_cell.angle_alpha   90.00
_cell.angle_beta   90.00
_cell.angle_gamma   90.00
#
_symmetry.space_group_name_H-M   'P 1'
#
loop_
_entity.id
_entity.type
_entity.pdbx_description
1 polymer ?
#
loop_
_entity_poly.entity_id
_entity_poly.type
_entity_poly.pdbx_seq_one_letter_code
_entity_poly.pdbx_strand_id
1 'polypeptide(L)'
;MTKNNMKIDLNEIESMKRNGASFIETVRFVTKKYHCSINEANELILNSPSWEFYKKTFCSLQDQFQSCLSEMADRIEEKDEKISYIFDLESKNDAE
;
A
#
# COMPACT_ATOMS: atom_id res chain seq x y z
N MET A 1 28.00 -2.53 1.73
CA MET A 1 26.90 -3.50 1.55
C MET A 1 26.67 -3.66 0.06
N THR A 2 26.99 -4.84 -0.45
CA THR A 2 26.96 -5.19 -1.87
C THR A 2 25.51 -5.09 -2.36
N LYS A 3 25.23 -4.18 -3.30
CA LYS A 3 24.00 -4.25 -4.10
C LYS A 3 24.04 -5.58 -4.85
N ASN A 4 23.35 -6.59 -4.34
CA ASN A 4 23.09 -7.80 -5.12
C ASN A 4 22.37 -7.32 -6.38
N ASN A 5 23.03 -7.47 -7.53
CA ASN A 5 22.46 -7.23 -8.83
C ASN A 5 21.47 -8.36 -9.09
N MET A 6 20.31 -8.28 -8.43
CA MET A 6 19.28 -9.28 -8.47
C MET A 6 18.61 -9.20 -9.82
N LYS A 7 18.86 -10.21 -10.66
CA LYS A 7 18.23 -10.33 -11.96
C LYS A 7 16.81 -10.81 -11.73
N ILE A 8 15.89 -9.86 -11.57
CA ILE A 8 14.47 -10.12 -11.30
C ILE A 8 13.82 -10.55 -12.61
N ASP A 9 13.14 -11.69 -12.59
CA ASP A 9 12.35 -12.13 -13.73
C ASP A 9 10.92 -11.59 -13.61
N LEU A 10 10.67 -10.47 -14.29
CA LEU A 10 9.34 -9.86 -14.35
C LEU A 10 8.31 -10.80 -14.99
N ASN A 11 8.72 -11.73 -15.87
CA ASN A 11 7.77 -12.64 -16.52
C ASN A 11 7.11 -13.59 -15.52
N GLU A 12 7.80 -13.95 -14.45
CA GLU A 12 7.23 -14.79 -13.41
C GLU A 12 6.16 -14.05 -12.61
N ILE A 13 6.41 -12.80 -12.22
CA ILE A 13 5.44 -11.94 -11.52
C ILE A 13 4.17 -11.75 -12.37
N GLU A 14 4.36 -11.53 -13.68
CA GLU A 14 3.27 -11.43 -14.65
C GLU A 14 2.51 -12.75 -14.79
N SER A 15 3.23 -13.88 -14.83
CA SER A 15 2.61 -15.21 -14.93
C SER A 15 1.77 -15.54 -13.70
N MET A 16 2.20 -15.15 -12.51
CA MET A 16 1.46 -15.37 -11.27
C MET A 16 0.09 -14.70 -11.33
N LYS A 17 0.03 -13.44 -11.79
CA LYS A 17 -1.24 -12.73 -11.94
C LYS A 17 -2.15 -13.41 -12.97
N ARG A 18 -1.61 -13.81 -14.13
CA ARG A 18 -2.36 -14.53 -15.17
C ARG A 18 -2.90 -15.88 -14.67
N ASN A 19 -2.16 -16.54 -13.79
CA ASN A 19 -2.56 -17.80 -13.17
C ASN A 19 -3.53 -17.63 -11.98
N GLY A 20 -3.97 -16.40 -11.70
CA GLY A 20 -4.96 -16.12 -10.66
C GLY A 20 -4.39 -15.99 -9.25
N ALA A 21 -3.06 -15.89 -9.09
CA ALA A 21 -2.46 -15.64 -7.78
C ALA A 21 -2.93 -14.28 -7.24
N SER A 22 -3.18 -14.23 -5.94
CA SER A 22 -3.46 -12.99 -5.22
C SER A 22 -2.19 -12.14 -5.05
N PHE A 23 -2.38 -10.86 -4.72
CA PHE A 23 -1.26 -9.94 -4.47
C PHE A 23 -0.38 -10.46 -3.33
N ILE A 24 -0.98 -10.90 -2.22
CA ILE A 24 -0.27 -11.41 -1.05
C ILE A 24 0.51 -12.69 -1.36
N GLU A 25 -0.04 -13.59 -2.15
CA GLU A 25 0.69 -14.80 -2.59
C GLU A 25 1.90 -14.44 -3.46
N THR A 26 1.75 -13.43 -4.31
CA THR A 26 2.83 -12.91 -5.16
C THR A 26 3.90 -12.21 -4.33
N VAL A 27 3.53 -11.39 -3.34
CA VAL A 27 4.47 -10.79 -2.37
C VAL A 27 5.24 -11.87 -1.62
N ARG A 28 4.56 -12.89 -1.11
CA ARG A 28 5.20 -14.02 -0.41
C ARG A 28 6.16 -14.78 -1.31
N PHE A 29 5.82 -14.98 -2.58
CA PHE A 29 6.70 -15.61 -3.56
C PHE A 29 7.95 -14.74 -3.82
N VAL A 30 7.75 -13.46 -4.11
CA VAL A 30 8.83 -12.52 -4.44
C VAL A 30 9.80 -12.37 -3.27
N THR A 31 9.30 -12.11 -2.06
CA THR A 31 10.13 -12.02 -0.85
C THR A 31 10.97 -13.27 -0.61
N LYS A 32 10.38 -14.46 -0.78
CA LYS A 32 11.08 -15.74 -0.58
C LYS A 32 12.10 -16.02 -1.68
N LYS A 33 11.73 -15.81 -2.94
CA LYS A 33 12.58 -16.11 -4.11
C LYS A 33 13.73 -15.13 -4.26
N TYR A 34 13.44 -13.86 -4.02
CA TYR A 34 14.36 -12.75 -4.22
C TYR A 34 15.00 -12.27 -2.91
N HIS A 35 14.76 -12.95 -1.78
CA HIS A 35 15.35 -12.61 -0.48
C HIS A 35 15.31 -11.10 -0.16
N CYS A 36 14.21 -10.45 -0.53
CA CYS A 36 14.01 -9.02 -0.39
C CYS A 36 12.98 -8.71 0.71
N SER A 37 12.96 -7.47 1.16
CA SER A 37 11.96 -6.96 2.08
C SER A 37 10.56 -6.94 1.45
N ILE A 38 9.53 -6.88 2.29
CA ILE A 38 8.14 -6.74 1.83
C ILE A 38 7.96 -5.46 1.02
N ASN A 39 8.64 -4.36 1.41
CA ASN A 39 8.56 -3.10 0.68
C ASN A 39 9.15 -3.22 -0.72
N GLU A 40 10.34 -3.80 -0.85
CA GLU A 40 10.95 -4.06 -2.16
C GLU A 40 10.07 -4.99 -3.01
N ALA A 41 9.48 -6.03 -2.42
CA ALA A 41 8.56 -6.91 -3.14
C ALA A 41 7.31 -6.17 -3.63
N ASN A 42 6.72 -5.30 -2.79
CA ASN A 42 5.57 -4.49 -3.17
C ASN A 42 5.89 -3.56 -4.33
N GLU A 43 7.04 -2.87 -4.28
CA GLU A 43 7.48 -1.99 -5.37
C GLU A 43 7.65 -2.75 -6.68
N LEU A 44 8.24 -3.95 -6.63
CA LEU A 44 8.44 -4.76 -7.83
C LEU A 44 7.13 -5.24 -8.45
N ILE A 45 6.18 -5.69 -7.63
CA ILE A 45 4.90 -6.20 -8.11
C ILE A 45 4.04 -5.05 -8.63
N LEU A 46 3.93 -3.95 -7.88
CA LEU A 46 3.07 -2.82 -8.25
C LEU A 46 3.58 -2.05 -9.47
N ASN A 47 4.89 -2.12 -9.78
CA ASN A 47 5.44 -1.55 -11.00
C ASN A 47 5.40 -2.51 -12.20
N SER A 48 4.80 -3.69 -12.05
CA SER A 48 4.65 -4.65 -13.14
C SER A 48 3.31 -4.44 -13.89
N PRO A 49 3.30 -4.55 -15.24
CA PRO A 49 2.11 -4.23 -16.05
C PRO A 49 0.82 -4.95 -15.65
N SER A 50 0.87 -6.23 -15.30
CA SER A 50 -0.33 -7.01 -14.94
C SER A 50 -0.98 -6.56 -13.62
N TRP A 51 -0.25 -5.81 -12.79
CA TRP A 51 -0.72 -5.33 -11.49
C TRP A 51 -1.07 -3.84 -11.47
N GLU A 52 -0.96 -3.14 -12.61
CA GLU A 52 -1.30 -1.71 -12.74
C GLU A 52 -2.73 -1.40 -12.28
N PHE A 53 -3.69 -2.27 -12.60
CA PHE A 53 -5.07 -2.12 -12.11
C PHE A 53 -5.14 -2.16 -10.59
N TYR A 54 -4.43 -3.09 -9.95
CA TYR A 54 -4.39 -3.21 -8.50
C TYR A 54 -3.77 -1.96 -7.87
N LYS A 55 -2.67 -1.44 -8.44
CA LYS A 55 -2.05 -0.18 -8.01
C LYS A 55 -3.04 0.98 -8.07
N LYS A 56 -3.76 1.14 -9.19
CA LYS A 56 -4.78 2.19 -9.36
C LYS A 56 -5.91 2.07 -8.34
N THR A 57 -6.42 0.87 -8.13
CA THR A 57 -7.48 0.63 -7.13
C THR A 57 -6.98 0.95 -5.72
N PHE A 58 -5.74 0.58 -5.38
CA PHE A 58 -5.15 0.89 -4.08
C PHE A 58 -5.01 2.40 -3.87
N CYS A 59 -4.43 3.13 -4.84
CA CYS A 59 -4.33 4.59 -4.77
C CYS A 59 -5.70 5.24 -4.62
N SER A 60 -6.69 4.83 -5.42
CA SER A 60 -8.04 5.38 -5.34
C SER A 60 -8.71 5.12 -3.98
N LEU A 61 -8.53 3.93 -3.41
CA LEU A 61 -9.02 3.62 -2.06
C LEU A 61 -8.32 4.47 -1.01
N GLN A 62 -7.01 4.66 -1.13
CA GLN A 62 -6.23 5.50 -0.23
C GLN A 62 -6.74 6.95 -0.26
N ASP A 63 -6.96 7.51 -1.45
CA ASP A 63 -7.49 8.86 -1.62
C ASP A 63 -8.89 9.01 -0.99
N GLN A 64 -9.77 8.02 -1.22
CA GLN A 64 -11.11 8.01 -0.62
C GLN A 64 -11.05 7.92 0.91
N PHE A 65 -10.23 7.03 1.43
CA PHE A 65 -10.04 6.87 2.88
C PHE A 65 -9.50 8.16 3.50
N GLN A 66 -8.53 8.80 2.84
CA GLN A 66 -7.97 10.07 3.26
C GLN A 66 -9.01 11.20 3.25
N SER A 67 -9.87 11.25 2.23
CA SER A 67 -11.00 12.19 2.17
C SER A 67 -11.95 11.98 3.34
N CYS A 68 -12.38 10.73 3.59
CA CYS A 68 -13.25 10.42 4.72
C CYS A 68 -12.64 10.80 6.06
N LEU A 69 -11.36 10.48 6.29
CA LEU A 69 -10.67 10.90 7.51
C LEU A 69 -10.61 12.42 7.66
N SER A 70 -10.42 13.14 6.57
CA SER A 70 -10.35 14.60 6.58
C SER A 70 -11.70 15.25 6.87
N GLU A 71 -12.80 14.62 6.42
CA GLU A 71 -14.17 15.05 6.71
C GLU A 71 -14.60 14.74 8.15
N MET A 72 -14.12 13.62 8.70
CA MET A 72 -14.54 13.14 10.02
C MET A 72 -13.69 13.66 11.18
N ALA A 73 -12.42 14.03 10.94
CA ALA A 73 -11.53 14.48 11.99
C ALA A 73 -11.94 15.86 12.53
N ASP A 74 -11.85 16.05 13.84
CA ASP A 74 -12.08 17.35 14.48
C ASP A 74 -10.94 18.32 14.15
N ARG A 75 -9.71 17.80 14.04
CA ARG A 75 -8.52 18.56 13.70
C ARG A 75 -7.55 17.74 12.86
N ILE A 76 -6.87 18.41 11.92
CA ILE A 76 -5.83 17.83 11.07
C ILE A 76 -4.53 18.59 11.31
N GLU A 77 -3.44 17.87 11.56
CA GLU A 77 -2.11 18.44 11.74
C GLU A 77 -1.12 17.82 10.74
N GLU A 78 -0.45 18.67 9.96
CA GLU A 78 0.59 18.25 9.01
C GLU A 78 1.97 18.69 9.49
N LYS A 79 2.88 17.73 9.68
CA LYS A 79 4.25 18.00 10.12
C LYS A 79 5.22 16.94 9.61
N ASP A 80 6.36 17.37 9.08
CA ASP A 80 7.46 16.48 8.65
C ASP A 80 6.98 15.33 7.73
N GLU A 81 6.21 15.67 6.68
CA GLU A 81 5.60 14.74 5.71
C GLU A 81 4.59 13.74 6.30
N LYS A 82 4.13 13.97 7.53
CA LYS A 82 3.08 13.18 8.19
C LYS A 82 1.81 13.99 8.35
N ILE A 83 0.69 13.34 8.13
CA ILE A 83 -0.65 13.87 8.38
C ILE A 83 -1.22 13.13 9.59
N SER A 84 -1.66 13.89 10.60
CA SER A 84 -2.30 13.38 11.80
C SER A 84 -3.77 13.79 11.81
N TYR A 85 -4.67 12.81 11.88
CA TYR A 85 -6.11 12.99 12.02
C TYR A 85 -6.48 12.85 13.49
N ILE A 86 -6.98 13.91 14.10
CA ILE A 86 -7.26 13.98 15.54
C ILE A 86 -8.77 13.97 15.75
N PHE A 87 -9.21 13.07 16.62
CA PHE A 87 -10.60 12.89 17.01
C PHE A 87 -10.70 13.13 18.52
N ASP A 88 -11.41 14.19 18.91
CA ASP A 88 -11.62 14.55 20.30
C ASP A 88 -12.79 13.69 20.82
N LEU A 89 -12.46 12.70 21.66
CA LEU A 89 -13.41 11.70 22.17
C LEU A 89 -14.31 12.22 23.32
N GLU A 90 -14.18 13.50 23.69
CA GLU A 90 -15.04 14.08 24.71
C GLU A 90 -16.46 14.18 24.16
N SER A 91 -17.38 13.45 24.80
CA SER A 91 -18.80 13.49 24.49
C SER A 91 -19.25 14.95 24.45
N LYS A 92 -19.79 15.39 23.31
CA LYS A 92 -20.72 16.52 23.32
C LYS A 92 -21.76 16.16 24.38
N ASN A 93 -21.65 16.79 25.55
CA ASN A 93 -22.70 16.70 26.56
C ASN A 93 -23.93 17.27 25.87
N ASP A 94 -24.84 16.38 25.49
CA ASP A 94 -26.20 16.73 25.16
C ASP A 94 -26.80 17.30 26.45
N ALA A 95 -26.65 18.61 26.63
CA ALA A 95 -27.32 19.34 27.68
C ALA A 95 -28.80 19.41 27.29
N GLU A 96 -29.60 18.58 27.98
CA GLU A 96 -31.06 18.68 28.09
C GLU A 96 -31.54 20.10 28.46
#